data_AF-A0A7L1H2X4-F1
#
_entry.id   AF-A0A7L1H2X4-F1
#
_cell.length_a   1.000
_cell.length_b   1.000
_cell.length_c   1.000
_cell.angle_alpha   90.00
_cell.angle_beta   90.00
_cell.angle_gamma   90.00
#
_symmetry.space_group_name_H-M   'P 1'
#
loop_
_entity.id
_entity.type
_entity.pdbx_description
1 polymer ?
#
loop_
_entity_poly.entity_id
_entity_poly.type
_entity_poly.pdbx_seq_one_letter_code
_entity_poly.pdbx_strand_id
1 'polypeptide(L)'
;MSLPSALLPALLLGLLWPGVVRCRSLPSHLPAGSRQRRWDAALFARSVARLPAERRDAARDGDYLLGIKRLRRLYCNVGIGFHIQVLPDGRIDGIHSENRYSLLEISPVERGVVSIFGVRSGLFVAMNSKGKLYGSTHFNDECKFKEILLPNNYNAYESRIYPGMYIALSKNGRTKKGNKVSPTMTVTHFLPRI
;
A
#
# COMPACT_ATOMS: atom_id res chain seq x y z
N MET A 1 61.01 37.01 17.24
CA MET A 1 62.07 36.28 16.49
C MET A 1 63.18 35.96 17.48
N SER A 2 63.28 34.72 17.93
CA SER A 2 64.35 34.27 18.84
C SER A 2 64.41 32.73 18.87
N LEU A 3 65.36 32.23 18.06
CA LEU A 3 66.17 31.00 18.11
C LEU A 3 65.54 29.60 18.37
N PRO A 4 65.88 28.59 17.54
CA PRO A 4 65.59 27.18 17.78
C PRO A 4 66.75 26.46 18.50
N SER A 5 66.47 25.37 19.19
CA SER A 5 67.48 24.41 19.66
C SER A 5 66.95 22.98 19.59
N ALA A 6 67.87 22.05 19.39
CA ALA A 6 67.73 20.91 18.53
C ALA A 6 67.70 19.56 19.29
N LEU A 7 67.25 18.53 18.55
CA LEU A 7 67.66 17.11 18.57
C LEU A 7 67.15 16.15 19.68
N LEU A 8 66.69 14.99 19.16
CA LEU A 8 66.13 13.74 19.69
C LEU A 8 67.16 12.84 20.43
N PRO A 9 66.88 11.56 20.79
CA PRO A 9 65.80 10.95 21.61
C PRO A 9 66.35 9.91 22.65
N ALA A 10 65.42 9.19 23.32
CA ALA A 10 65.50 7.76 23.74
C ALA A 10 65.54 7.42 25.24
N LEU A 11 64.96 6.22 25.51
CA LEU A 11 65.03 5.34 26.70
C LEU A 11 64.06 5.71 27.84
N LEU A 12 63.34 4.82 28.53
CA LEU A 12 63.29 3.34 28.61
C LEU A 12 62.12 2.89 29.50
N LEU A 13 61.75 1.59 29.40
CA LEU A 13 61.18 0.70 30.44
C LEU A 13 59.77 1.05 30.97
N GLY A 14 58.73 0.22 30.87
CA GLY A 14 58.67 -1.23 31.04
C GLY A 14 58.17 -1.56 32.45
N LEU A 15 56.88 -1.85 32.62
CA LEU A 15 56.32 -2.39 33.87
C LEU A 15 55.15 -3.36 33.60
N LEU A 16 55.01 -4.26 34.56
CA LEU A 16 54.53 -5.63 34.50
C LEU A 16 53.08 -5.79 35.03
N TRP A 17 52.32 -6.66 34.35
CA TRP A 17 51.44 -7.71 34.92
C TRP A 17 50.01 -7.37 35.46
N PRO A 18 49.23 -8.39 35.89
CA PRO A 18 47.98 -8.90 35.29
C PRO A 18 46.71 -8.31 35.88
N GLY A 19 45.62 -8.31 35.12
CA GLY A 19 44.30 -7.99 35.66
C GLY A 19 43.19 -8.76 34.97
N VAL A 20 42.74 -9.84 35.61
CA VAL A 20 41.44 -10.45 35.37
C VAL A 20 40.35 -9.37 35.44
N VAL A 21 39.60 -9.16 34.37
CA VAL A 21 38.36 -8.36 34.44
C VAL A 21 37.21 -9.15 33.85
N ARG A 22 36.41 -9.67 34.79
CA ARG A 22 35.01 -10.08 34.73
C ARG A 22 34.27 -9.72 33.45
N CYS A 23 33.69 -10.74 32.81
CA CYS A 23 32.47 -10.60 32.03
C CYS A 23 31.41 -9.85 32.86
N ARG A 24 31.10 -8.62 32.45
CA ARG A 24 29.86 -7.93 32.83
C ARG A 24 29.03 -7.78 31.57
N SER A 25 27.94 -8.51 31.54
CA SER A 25 26.77 -8.25 30.72
C SER A 25 26.29 -6.81 30.93
N LEU A 26 26.11 -6.06 29.84
CA LEU A 26 25.16 -4.96 29.78
C LEU A 26 24.46 -4.93 28.42
N PRO A 27 23.13 -4.68 28.38
CA PRO A 27 22.33 -4.72 27.17
C PRO A 27 22.28 -3.35 26.50
N SER A 28 22.38 -3.31 25.18
CA SER A 28 22.08 -2.12 24.39
C SER A 28 21.14 -2.45 23.24
N HIS A 29 19.88 -2.05 23.43
CA HIS A 29 18.95 -1.55 22.42
C HIS A 29 18.95 -2.22 21.04
N LEU A 30 18.03 -3.17 20.86
CA LEU A 30 17.55 -3.56 19.53
C LEU A 30 16.51 -2.54 19.02
N PRO A 31 16.62 -2.00 17.80
CA PRO A 31 15.57 -1.18 17.22
C PRO A 31 14.40 -2.06 16.75
N ALA A 32 13.20 -1.61 17.09
CA ALA A 32 11.93 -2.24 16.76
C ALA A 32 11.64 -2.20 15.24
N GLY A 33 12.18 -3.18 14.50
CA GLY A 33 11.97 -3.31 13.05
C GLY A 33 11.17 -4.56 12.61
N SER A 34 10.78 -5.43 13.54
CA SER A 34 10.28 -6.78 13.21
C SER A 34 8.75 -6.92 13.19
N ARG A 35 8.00 -5.86 13.51
CA ARG A 35 6.53 -5.96 13.63
C ARG A 35 5.80 -5.76 12.29
N GLN A 36 6.37 -5.01 11.34
CA GLN A 36 5.71 -4.70 10.06
C GLN A 36 5.75 -5.88 9.08
N ARG A 37 6.91 -6.53 8.92
CA ARG A 37 7.11 -7.68 8.02
C ARG A 37 6.24 -8.91 8.38
N ARG A 38 5.85 -9.03 9.66
CA ARG A 38 5.03 -10.15 10.16
C ARG A 38 3.56 -10.04 9.73
N TRP A 39 3.04 -8.83 9.54
CA TRP A 39 1.67 -8.62 9.07
C TRP A 39 1.54 -8.89 7.57
N ASP A 40 2.52 -8.45 6.78
CA ASP A 40 2.53 -8.69 5.34
C ASP A 40 2.58 -10.20 5.07
N ALA A 41 3.49 -10.94 5.73
CA ALA A 41 3.57 -12.40 5.58
C ALA A 41 2.30 -13.14 6.03
N ALA A 42 1.65 -12.71 7.12
CA ALA A 42 0.41 -13.32 7.61
C ALA A 42 -0.80 -13.05 6.70
N LEU A 43 -0.84 -11.89 6.04
CA LEU A 43 -1.86 -11.54 5.04
C LEU A 43 -1.60 -12.26 3.70
N PHE A 44 -0.33 -12.37 3.28
CA PHE A 44 0.07 -13.14 2.09
C PHE A 44 -0.23 -14.64 2.25
N ALA A 45 0.09 -15.24 3.40
CA ALA A 45 -0.13 -16.67 3.64
C ALA A 45 -1.62 -17.08 3.59
N ARG A 46 -2.54 -16.17 3.96
CA ARG A 46 -3.98 -16.42 3.90
C ARG A 46 -4.57 -16.38 2.49
N SER A 47 -3.89 -15.73 1.54
CA SER A 47 -4.33 -15.68 0.14
C SER A 47 -4.04 -16.96 -0.67
N VAL A 48 -3.28 -17.90 -0.11
CA VAL A 48 -2.81 -19.12 -0.82
C VAL A 48 -3.47 -20.41 -0.31
N ALA A 49 -4.21 -20.37 0.81
CA ALA A 49 -4.87 -21.57 1.34
C ALA A 49 -6.14 -21.91 0.54
N ARG A 50 -5.98 -22.68 -0.54
CA ARG A 50 -7.08 -23.36 -1.25
C ARG A 50 -7.68 -24.42 -0.31
N LEU A 51 -8.93 -24.25 0.09
CA LEU A 51 -9.75 -25.33 0.66
C LEU A 51 -10.33 -26.17 -0.49
N PRO A 52 -10.39 -27.50 -0.37
CA PRO A 52 -11.11 -28.33 -1.32
C PRO A 52 -12.59 -28.35 -0.92
N ALA A 53 -13.49 -28.04 -1.84
CA ALA A 53 -14.91 -28.27 -1.63
C ALA A 53 -15.50 -28.97 -2.86
N GLU A 54 -16.16 -30.08 -2.55
CA GLU A 54 -16.73 -31.07 -3.44
C GLU A 54 -17.65 -30.53 -4.53
N ARG A 55 -17.76 -31.33 -5.59
CA ARG A 55 -18.71 -31.17 -6.68
C ARG A 55 -20.15 -31.27 -6.16
N ARG A 56 -20.91 -30.19 -6.33
CA ARG A 56 -22.36 -30.24 -6.54
C ARG A 56 -22.71 -29.30 -7.68
N ASP A 57 -23.36 -29.88 -8.68
CA ASP A 57 -23.76 -29.26 -9.93
C ASP A 57 -24.80 -28.14 -9.73
N ALA A 58 -24.77 -27.15 -10.64
CA ALA A 58 -25.56 -25.91 -10.72
C ALA A 58 -25.04 -24.68 -9.94
N ALA A 59 -23.81 -24.23 -10.22
CA ALA A 59 -23.25 -22.99 -9.68
C ALA A 59 -23.62 -21.77 -10.56
N ARG A 60 -24.20 -20.73 -9.96
CA ARG A 60 -24.45 -19.42 -10.59
C ARG A 60 -23.15 -18.85 -11.17
N ASP A 61 -23.23 -18.16 -12.31
CA ASP A 61 -22.12 -17.46 -12.99
C ASP A 61 -21.45 -16.34 -12.14
N GLY A 62 -21.89 -16.15 -10.88
CA GLY A 62 -21.29 -15.21 -9.92
C GLY A 62 -20.62 -15.86 -8.70
N ASP A 63 -20.88 -17.14 -8.40
CA ASP A 63 -20.40 -17.74 -7.14
C ASP A 63 -18.89 -17.99 -7.14
N TYR A 64 -18.29 -18.25 -8.31
CA TYR A 64 -16.83 -18.39 -8.41
C TYR A 64 -16.07 -17.09 -8.11
N LEU A 65 -16.74 -15.94 -8.17
CA LEU A 65 -16.15 -14.63 -7.87
C LEU A 65 -16.03 -14.40 -6.35
N LEU A 66 -16.93 -14.99 -5.56
CA LEU A 66 -17.07 -14.72 -4.13
C LEU A 66 -15.83 -15.08 -3.29
N GLY A 67 -14.93 -15.92 -3.80
CA GLY A 67 -13.69 -16.34 -3.13
C GLY A 67 -12.42 -15.57 -3.53
N ILE A 68 -12.45 -14.77 -4.61
CA ILE A 68 -11.24 -14.18 -5.18
C ILE A 68 -10.98 -12.82 -4.54
N LYS A 69 -10.01 -12.73 -3.63
CA LYS A 69 -9.60 -11.48 -2.99
C LYS A 69 -8.17 -11.13 -3.37
N ARG A 70 -7.96 -9.95 -3.97
CA ARG A 70 -6.63 -9.48 -4.36
C ARG A 70 -6.16 -8.39 -3.42
N LEU A 71 -5.18 -8.70 -2.56
CA LEU A 71 -4.51 -7.68 -1.76
C LEU A 71 -3.49 -6.94 -2.63
N ARG A 72 -3.71 -5.66 -2.87
CA ARG A 72 -2.90 -4.82 -3.76
C ARG A 72 -2.82 -3.39 -3.25
N ARG A 73 -1.88 -2.63 -3.80
CA ARG A 73 -1.81 -1.17 -3.73
C ARG A 73 -2.08 -0.61 -5.12
N LEU A 74 -2.89 0.44 -5.23
CA LEU A 74 -3.17 1.08 -6.52
C LEU A 74 -2.25 2.29 -6.72
N TYR A 75 -1.21 2.11 -7.53
CA TYR A 75 -0.21 3.15 -7.82
C TYR A 75 -0.58 3.96 -9.06
N CYS A 76 -0.69 5.28 -8.93
CA CYS A 76 -0.87 6.21 -10.03
C CYS A 76 0.45 6.92 -10.34
N ASN A 77 0.90 6.80 -11.59
CA ASN A 77 2.16 7.42 -12.04
C ASN A 77 1.95 8.89 -12.46
N VAL A 78 1.63 9.75 -11.50
CA VAL A 78 1.44 11.19 -11.71
C VAL A 78 2.24 12.01 -10.70
N GLY A 79 2.82 13.13 -11.14
CA GLY A 79 3.69 13.94 -10.27
C GLY A 79 4.89 13.12 -9.81
N ILE A 80 5.04 12.95 -8.50
CA ILE A 80 6.07 12.09 -7.88
C ILE A 80 5.64 10.62 -7.78
N GLY A 81 4.42 10.28 -8.23
CA GLY A 81 3.84 8.95 -8.06
C GLY A 81 3.14 8.79 -6.71
N PHE A 82 1.95 8.20 -6.71
CA PHE A 82 1.12 8.08 -5.51
C PHE A 82 0.36 6.76 -5.45
N HIS A 83 0.28 6.15 -4.28
CA HIS A 83 -0.64 5.07 -3.98
C HIS A 83 -1.93 5.65 -3.41
N ILE A 84 -3.10 5.15 -3.85
CA ILE A 84 -4.36 5.46 -3.17
C ILE A 84 -4.27 4.96 -1.72
N GLN A 85 -4.67 5.80 -0.78
CA GLN A 85 -4.92 5.42 0.61
C GLN A 85 -6.36 5.76 1.01
N VAL A 86 -6.91 4.92 1.89
CA VAL A 86 -8.23 5.11 2.50
C VAL A 86 -8.01 5.33 3.98
N LEU A 87 -8.27 6.53 4.46
CA LEU A 87 -8.02 6.92 5.84
C LEU A 87 -9.22 6.59 6.75
N PRO A 88 -9.03 6.43 8.07
CA PRO A 88 -10.10 6.09 9.01
C PRO A 88 -11.21 7.14 9.12
N ASP A 89 -10.91 8.40 8.78
CA ASP A 89 -11.87 9.51 8.74
C ASP A 89 -12.75 9.49 7.47
N GLY A 90 -12.60 8.48 6.60
CA GLY A 90 -13.32 8.38 5.33
C GLY A 90 -12.72 9.23 4.21
N ARG A 91 -11.61 9.94 4.46
CA ARG A 91 -10.91 10.66 3.39
C ARG A 91 -10.10 9.68 2.54
N ILE A 92 -10.12 9.95 1.23
CA ILE A 92 -9.30 9.26 0.25
C ILE A 92 -8.36 10.28 -0.39
N ASP A 93 -7.09 9.94 -0.49
CA ASP A 93 -6.07 10.69 -1.24
C ASP A 93 -4.91 9.76 -1.63
N GLY A 94 -3.87 10.35 -2.22
CA GLY A 94 -2.66 9.68 -2.66
C GLY A 94 -1.51 9.93 -1.70
N ILE A 95 -0.75 8.89 -1.40
CA ILE A 95 0.50 8.95 -0.63
C ILE A 95 1.66 8.45 -1.48
N HIS A 96 2.79 9.14 -1.45
CA HIS A 96 3.97 8.74 -2.23
C HIS A 96 4.54 7.41 -1.70
N SER A 97 4.95 7.41 -0.43
CA SER A 97 5.47 6.22 0.25
C SER A 97 4.32 5.33 0.72
N GLU A 98 4.43 4.04 0.42
CA GLU A 98 3.45 3.04 0.86
C GLU A 98 3.27 3.07 2.39
N ASN A 99 2.04 2.87 2.83
CA ASN A 99 1.72 2.81 4.24
C ASN A 99 0.61 1.78 4.52
N ARG A 100 0.24 1.65 5.79
CA ARG A 100 -0.82 0.72 6.24
C ARG A 100 -2.18 0.99 5.58
N TYR A 101 -2.53 2.25 5.31
CA TYR A 101 -3.81 2.66 4.72
C TYR A 101 -3.85 2.55 3.19
N SER A 102 -2.71 2.33 2.55
CA SER A 102 -2.60 2.10 1.11
C SER A 102 -2.83 0.65 0.68
N LEU A 103 -2.93 -0.28 1.64
CA LEU A 103 -3.23 -1.69 1.35
C LEU A 103 -4.74 -1.87 1.14
N LEU A 104 -5.10 -2.36 -0.05
CA LEU A 104 -6.47 -2.52 -0.49
C LEU A 104 -6.77 -3.99 -0.79
N GLU A 105 -7.95 -4.43 -0.40
CA GLU A 105 -8.55 -5.68 -0.88
C GLU A 105 -9.44 -5.35 -2.08
N ILE A 106 -9.09 -5.87 -3.25
CA ILE A 106 -9.89 -5.75 -4.47
C ILE A 106 -10.61 -7.07 -4.70
N SER A 107 -11.94 -7.02 -4.62
CA SER A 107 -12.81 -8.20 -4.67
C SER A 107 -13.81 -8.05 -5.81
N PRO A 108 -13.96 -9.04 -6.71
CA PRO A 108 -14.95 -8.98 -7.76
C PRO A 108 -16.35 -9.08 -7.17
N VAL A 109 -17.27 -8.30 -7.75
CA VAL A 109 -18.69 -8.25 -7.35
C VAL A 109 -19.56 -8.81 -8.49
N GLU A 110 -19.21 -8.46 -9.72
CA GLU A 110 -19.81 -8.96 -10.96
C GLU A 110 -18.67 -9.12 -12.00
N ARG A 111 -18.97 -9.70 -13.17
CA ARG A 111 -17.98 -9.81 -14.25
C ARG A 111 -17.43 -8.44 -14.63
N GLY A 112 -16.12 -8.23 -14.42
CA GLY A 112 -15.43 -6.97 -14.71
C GLY A 112 -15.72 -5.83 -13.73
N VAL A 113 -16.49 -6.07 -12.67
CA VAL A 113 -16.83 -5.07 -11.64
C VAL A 113 -16.24 -5.50 -10.31
N VAL A 114 -15.57 -4.57 -9.64
CA VAL A 114 -14.88 -4.81 -8.38
C VAL A 114 -15.38 -3.86 -7.29
N SER A 115 -15.26 -4.31 -6.05
CA SER A 115 -15.19 -3.44 -4.88
C SER A 115 -13.74 -3.28 -4.47
N ILE A 116 -13.42 -2.13 -3.88
CA ILE A 116 -12.08 -1.81 -3.38
C ILE A 116 -12.24 -1.46 -1.91
N PHE A 117 -11.62 -2.23 -1.02
CA PHE A 117 -11.77 -2.11 0.43
C PHE A 117 -10.44 -1.76 1.09
N GLY A 118 -10.41 -0.68 1.86
CA GLY A 118 -9.25 -0.29 2.67
C GLY A 118 -9.08 -1.23 3.86
N VAL A 119 -8.13 -2.15 3.78
CA VAL A 119 -7.94 -3.22 4.79
C VAL A 119 -7.75 -2.66 6.19
N ARG A 120 -7.02 -1.54 6.30
CA ARG A 120 -6.67 -0.94 7.60
C ARG A 120 -7.68 0.08 8.11
N SER A 121 -8.43 0.73 7.24
CA SER A 121 -9.49 1.67 7.63
C SER A 121 -10.83 0.97 7.87
N GLY A 122 -11.05 -0.19 7.26
CA GLY A 122 -12.33 -0.88 7.31
C GLY A 122 -13.40 -0.24 6.43
N LEU A 123 -13.00 0.55 5.42
CA LEU A 123 -13.91 1.33 4.58
C LEU A 123 -13.82 0.92 3.12
N PHE A 124 -14.95 0.87 2.43
CA PHE A 124 -15.01 0.74 0.97
C PHE A 124 -14.66 2.07 0.31
N VAL A 125 -13.90 2.03 -0.78
CA VAL A 125 -13.83 3.16 -1.71
C VAL A 125 -15.20 3.29 -2.36
N ALA A 126 -15.76 4.49 -2.35
CA ALA A 126 -17.03 4.81 -2.97
C ALA A 126 -16.94 6.14 -3.74
N MET A 127 -17.82 6.33 -4.73
CA MET A 127 -17.91 7.56 -5.50
C MET A 127 -19.35 8.03 -5.59
N ASN A 128 -19.60 9.26 -5.13
CA ASN A 128 -20.94 9.82 -5.18
C ASN A 128 -21.31 10.42 -6.54
N SER A 129 -22.58 10.78 -6.71
CA SER A 129 -23.13 11.41 -7.92
C SER A 129 -22.45 12.71 -8.36
N LYS A 130 -21.69 13.38 -7.48
CA LYS A 130 -20.87 14.57 -7.79
C LYS A 130 -19.45 14.22 -8.23
N GLY A 131 -19.15 12.93 -8.38
CA GLY A 131 -17.83 12.38 -8.70
C GLY A 131 -16.83 12.47 -7.56
N LYS A 132 -17.24 12.72 -6.31
CA LYS A 132 -16.32 12.81 -5.17
C LYS A 132 -16.07 11.42 -4.59
N LEU A 133 -14.81 11.06 -4.44
CA LEU A 133 -14.39 9.85 -3.72
C LEU A 133 -14.54 10.03 -2.20
N TYR A 134 -15.00 8.99 -1.53
CA TYR A 134 -15.12 8.92 -0.08
C TYR A 134 -15.02 7.47 0.41
N GLY A 135 -14.69 7.29 1.68
CA GLY A 135 -14.73 6.00 2.36
C GLY A 135 -16.12 5.72 2.91
N SER A 136 -16.73 4.60 2.50
CA SER A 136 -18.03 4.14 3.00
C SER A 136 -17.87 3.01 4.01
N THR A 137 -18.61 3.06 5.13
CA THR A 137 -18.66 1.98 6.13
C THR A 137 -19.48 0.78 5.63
N HIS A 138 -20.43 1.01 4.73
CA HIS A 138 -21.32 0.00 4.20
C HIS A 138 -21.12 -0.16 2.70
N PHE A 139 -21.15 -1.41 2.24
CA PHE A 139 -21.15 -1.71 0.83
C PHE A 139 -22.47 -1.30 0.20
N ASN A 140 -22.41 -0.56 -0.91
CA ASN A 140 -23.56 -0.07 -1.68
C ASN A 140 -23.18 0.04 -3.17
N ASP A 141 -24.11 0.52 -4.01
CA ASP A 141 -23.85 0.64 -5.45
C ASP A 141 -22.78 1.66 -5.82
N GLU A 142 -22.53 2.68 -4.99
CA GLU A 142 -21.44 3.65 -5.18
C GLU A 142 -20.05 3.03 -4.92
N CYS A 143 -19.98 1.84 -4.33
CA CYS A 143 -18.75 1.09 -4.08
C CYS A 143 -18.33 0.18 -5.23
N LYS A 144 -19.11 0.13 -6.32
CA LYS A 144 -18.90 -0.76 -7.47
C LYS A 144 -18.18 -0.02 -8.59
N PHE A 145 -17.04 -0.54 -9.02
CA PHE A 145 -16.25 0.03 -10.11
C PHE A 145 -15.98 -0.98 -11.21
N LYS A 146 -16.17 -0.62 -12.47
CA LYS A 146 -15.67 -1.42 -13.60
C LYS A 146 -14.15 -1.30 -13.66
N GLU A 147 -13.45 -2.42 -13.54
CA GLU A 147 -12.00 -2.49 -13.72
C GLU A 147 -11.70 -2.68 -15.21
N ILE A 148 -11.10 -1.67 -15.85
CA ILE A 148 -10.84 -1.63 -17.29
C ILE A 148 -9.33 -1.66 -17.52
N LEU A 149 -8.84 -2.68 -18.20
CA LEU A 149 -7.45 -2.73 -18.66
C LEU A 149 -7.26 -1.76 -19.83
N LEU A 150 -6.28 -0.86 -19.70
CA LEU A 150 -5.96 0.14 -20.71
C LEU A 150 -4.84 -0.33 -21.64
N PRO A 151 -4.70 0.28 -22.84
CA PRO A 151 -3.65 -0.10 -23.81
C PRO A 151 -2.21 0.00 -23.29
N ASN A 152 -1.97 0.77 -22.23
CA ASN A 152 -0.65 0.93 -21.60
C ASN A 152 -0.42 -0.03 -20.42
N ASN A 153 -1.26 -1.06 -20.25
CA ASN A 153 -1.22 -2.05 -19.16
C ASN A 153 -1.48 -1.48 -17.74
N TYR A 154 -2.03 -0.26 -17.65
CA TYR A 154 -2.62 0.24 -16.41
C TYR A 154 -4.12 -0.09 -16.39
N ASN A 155 -4.73 -0.02 -15.21
CA ASN A 155 -6.18 -0.11 -15.07
C ASN A 155 -6.79 1.27 -14.87
N ALA A 156 -7.99 1.47 -15.41
CA ALA A 156 -8.91 2.52 -14.99
C ALA A 156 -10.07 1.91 -14.21
N TYR A 157 -10.62 2.69 -13.28
CA TYR A 157 -11.76 2.29 -12.46
C TYR A 157 -12.92 3.26 -12.68
N GLU A 158 -13.91 2.83 -13.45
CA GLU A 158 -15.12 3.60 -13.77
C GLU A 158 -16.22 3.30 -12.75
N SER A 159 -16.94 4.32 -12.24
CA SER A 159 -18.12 4.08 -11.42
C SER A 159 -19.17 3.26 -12.19
N ARG A 160 -19.68 2.20 -11.57
CA ARG A 160 -20.71 1.34 -12.16
C ARG A 160 -22.04 2.07 -12.31
N ILE A 161 -22.45 2.81 -11.27
CA ILE A 161 -23.74 3.53 -11.23
C ILE A 161 -23.66 4.92 -11.86
N TYR A 162 -22.46 5.51 -11.99
CA TYR A 162 -22.22 6.78 -12.68
C TYR A 162 -21.23 6.60 -13.84
N PRO A 163 -21.65 6.01 -14.98
CA PRO A 163 -20.78 5.82 -16.15
C PRO A 163 -20.14 7.14 -16.61
N GLY A 164 -18.92 7.06 -17.11
CA GLY A 164 -18.10 8.22 -17.47
C GLY A 164 -17.36 8.88 -16.30
N MET A 165 -17.60 8.45 -15.05
CA MET A 165 -16.85 8.95 -13.90
C MET A 165 -15.77 7.97 -13.44
N TYR A 166 -14.54 8.46 -13.27
CA TYR A 166 -13.38 7.61 -12.97
C TYR A 166 -12.69 7.97 -11.66
N ILE A 167 -12.15 6.97 -10.96
CA ILE A 167 -11.20 7.19 -9.87
C ILE A 167 -10.00 7.95 -10.45
N ALA A 168 -9.53 8.99 -9.75
CA ALA A 168 -8.39 9.77 -10.22
C ALA A 168 -7.64 10.50 -9.11
N LEU A 169 -6.32 10.61 -9.28
CA LEU A 169 -5.42 11.42 -8.45
C LEU A 169 -4.78 12.54 -9.28
N SER A 170 -4.73 13.76 -8.75
CA SER A 170 -3.98 14.85 -9.35
C SER A 170 -2.48 14.71 -9.11
N LYS A 171 -1.69 15.51 -9.82
CA LYS A 171 -0.22 15.54 -9.71
C LYS A 171 0.32 15.84 -8.30
N ASN A 172 -0.51 16.37 -7.40
CA ASN A 172 -0.19 16.63 -6.00
C ASN A 172 -0.77 15.56 -5.03
N GLY A 173 -1.24 14.42 -5.56
CA GLY A 173 -1.78 13.32 -4.76
C GLY A 173 -3.20 13.54 -4.24
N ARG A 174 -3.91 14.60 -4.61
CA ARG A 174 -5.30 14.81 -4.18
C ARG A 174 -6.28 14.08 -5.11
N THR A 175 -7.44 13.67 -4.61
CA THR A 175 -8.48 13.09 -5.48
C THR A 175 -9.06 14.14 -6.41
N LYS A 176 -9.28 13.78 -7.68
CA LYS A 176 -10.05 14.60 -8.63
C LYS A 176 -11.52 14.15 -8.64
N LYS A 177 -12.41 15.06 -9.04
CA LYS A 177 -13.81 14.68 -9.28
C LYS A 177 -13.90 13.79 -10.52
N GLY A 178 -14.58 12.65 -10.39
CA GLY A 178 -14.70 11.65 -11.44
C GLY A 178 -15.35 12.17 -12.72
N ASN A 179 -16.26 13.12 -12.62
CA ASN A 179 -16.89 13.78 -13.78
C ASN A 179 -16.00 14.81 -14.50
N LYS A 180 -14.75 14.99 -14.07
CA LYS A 180 -13.77 15.92 -14.67
C LYS A 180 -12.56 15.19 -15.26
N VAL A 181 -12.65 13.88 -15.43
CA VAL A 181 -11.56 13.03 -15.90
C VAL A 181 -12.07 12.00 -16.90
N SER A 182 -11.18 11.50 -17.74
CA SER A 182 -11.45 10.48 -18.74
C SER A 182 -10.34 9.41 -18.72
N PRO A 183 -10.59 8.20 -19.26
CA PRO A 183 -9.60 7.11 -19.25
C PRO A 183 -8.39 7.40 -20.14
N THR A 184 -8.46 8.41 -21.01
CA THR A 184 -7.30 8.90 -21.78
C THR A 184 -6.32 9.71 -20.94
N MET A 185 -6.74 10.21 -19.77
CA MET A 185 -5.88 11.01 -18.89
C MET A 185 -5.12 10.12 -17.91
N THR A 186 -3.81 10.31 -17.82
CA THR A 186 -2.91 9.51 -16.94
C THR A 186 -3.27 9.60 -15.45
N VAL A 187 -3.99 10.64 -15.02
CA VAL A 187 -4.52 10.79 -13.65
C VAL A 187 -5.54 9.71 -13.25
N THR A 188 -6.06 8.96 -14.23
CA THR A 188 -6.99 7.83 -14.01
C THR A 188 -6.31 6.46 -14.09
N HIS A 189 -5.00 6.42 -14.39
CA HIS A 189 -4.27 5.19 -14.64
C HIS A 189 -3.66 4.68 -13.34
N PHE A 190 -4.04 3.46 -12.95
CA PHE A 190 -3.54 2.81 -11.74
C PHE A 190 -2.92 1.46 -12.07
N LEU A 191 -1.73 1.23 -11.55
CA LEU A 191 -1.02 -0.03 -11.59
C LEU A 191 -1.26 -0.77 -10.26
N PRO A 192 -1.92 -1.94 -10.27
CA PRO A 192 -2.00 -2.79 -9.09
C PRO A 192 -0.63 -3.37 -8.74
N ARG A 193 -0.11 -3.02 -7.56
CA ARG A 193 1.18 -3.48 -7.01
C ARG A 193 0.96 -4.38 -5.80
N ILE A 194 1.95 -5.23 -5.51
CA ILE A 194 2.00 -6.12 -4.33
C ILE A 194 2.66 -5.35 -3.18
#